data_AF-A0A1H0BPX6-F1
#
_entry.id   AF-A0A1H0BPX6-F1
#
_cell.length_a   1.000
_cell.length_b   1.000
_cell.length_c   1.000
_cell.angle_alpha   90.00
_cell.angle_beta   90.00
_cell.angle_gamma   90.00
#
_symmetry.space_group_name_H-M   'P 1'
#
loop_
_entity.id
_entity.type
_entity.pdbx_description
1 polymer ?
#
loop_
_entity_poly.entity_id
_entity_poly.type
_entity_poly.pdbx_seq_one_letter_code
_entity_poly.pdbx_strand_id
1 'polypeptide(L)'
;MHALVERSTANSISRLSAETRVHWSEAGLLRRMEMEILAVPAAARGEFADLIDSMHRLRARVFGDRLDWDVDIRDDREADAYDQFNPTYILAVSTTGAVAGCVRLLPATGPTMLADTFPQLLSSRRLDAHAGMVESSRFCVDTALDEGRTLGVLHRTTLIMFAGIIEWSMANGYYEIVTATDLRFERILKRAGWPMQRIGRPCPIGSTMAVAGVLPADAASLNRIRTAAFPQGHACATTPLLEAARRLAASSADCAQSATPPAENDTGPHEGPDDN
;
A
#
# COMPACT_ATOMS: atom_id res chain seq x y z
N MET A 1 16.02 -37.09 -12.95
CA MET A 1 15.48 -35.89 -13.62
C MET A 1 15.08 -34.84 -12.59
N HIS A 2 16.02 -34.43 -11.74
CA HIS A 2 15.72 -33.65 -10.52
C HIS A 2 16.71 -32.49 -10.33
N ALA A 3 17.28 -31.97 -11.43
CA ALA A 3 18.34 -30.95 -11.39
C ALA A 3 18.32 -29.97 -12.59
N LEU A 4 17.19 -29.80 -13.28
CA LEU A 4 17.10 -28.92 -14.46
C LEU A 4 15.96 -27.89 -14.46
N VAL A 5 15.17 -27.78 -13.39
CA VAL A 5 14.10 -26.77 -13.28
C VAL A 5 14.54 -25.54 -12.46
N GLU A 6 15.60 -25.63 -11.66
CA GLU A 6 16.12 -24.53 -10.82
C GLU A 6 16.98 -23.49 -11.57
N ARG A 7 17.13 -23.60 -12.90
CA ARG A 7 17.86 -22.61 -13.72
C ARG A 7 16.94 -21.72 -14.57
N SER A 8 15.62 -21.87 -14.46
CA SER A 8 14.67 -21.14 -15.32
C SER A 8 14.01 -19.93 -14.66
N THR A 9 14.14 -19.72 -13.35
CA THR A 9 13.61 -18.53 -12.65
C THR A 9 14.67 -17.46 -12.37
N ALA A 10 15.95 -17.75 -12.63
CA ALA A 10 17.06 -16.82 -12.44
C ALA A 10 17.41 -15.97 -13.68
N ASN A 11 16.69 -16.12 -14.80
CA ASN A 11 17.12 -15.58 -16.09
C ASN A 11 16.13 -14.66 -16.81
N SER A 12 15.08 -14.18 -16.12
CA SER A 12 14.15 -13.17 -16.66
C SER A 12 14.38 -11.76 -16.11
N ILE A 13 15.33 -11.58 -15.17
CA ILE A 13 15.70 -10.27 -14.60
C ILE A 13 16.99 -9.71 -15.26
N SER A 14 17.60 -10.44 -16.21
CA SER A 14 18.94 -10.14 -16.75
C SER A 14 18.96 -9.52 -18.16
N ARG A 15 17.84 -9.08 -18.73
CA ARG A 15 17.78 -8.46 -20.08
C ARG A 15 17.09 -7.10 -20.14
N LEU A 16 17.25 -6.27 -19.11
CA LEU A 16 17.13 -4.82 -19.26
C LEU A 16 18.54 -4.26 -19.51
N SER A 17 18.65 -3.44 -20.54
CA SER A 17 19.90 -2.98 -21.16
C SER A 17 20.87 -2.33 -20.17
N ALA A 18 22.15 -2.48 -20.48
CA ALA A 18 23.30 -2.02 -19.69
C ALA A 18 23.47 -0.49 -19.63
N GLU A 19 22.42 0.31 -19.86
CA GLU A 19 22.48 1.78 -19.94
C GLU A 19 21.80 2.51 -18.76
N THR A 20 21.39 1.80 -17.70
CA THR A 20 20.73 2.41 -16.51
C THR A 20 21.36 1.99 -15.18
N ARG A 21 22.70 1.82 -15.13
CA ARG A 21 23.42 1.59 -13.87
C ARG A 21 24.36 2.75 -13.58
N VAL A 22 23.98 3.58 -12.61
CA VAL A 22 24.94 4.46 -11.94
C VAL A 22 25.65 3.63 -10.87
N HIS A 23 26.98 3.51 -11.00
CA HIS A 23 27.84 2.96 -9.96
C HIS A 23 28.21 4.06 -8.95
N TRP A 24 28.01 3.78 -7.66
CA TRP A 24 28.59 4.55 -6.56
C TRP A 24 29.41 3.61 -5.67
N SER A 25 30.68 3.96 -5.43
CA SER A 25 31.58 3.27 -4.52
C SER A 25 31.66 3.95 -3.16
N GLU A 26 31.95 3.12 -2.15
CA GLU A 26 32.42 3.43 -0.77
C GLU A 26 31.41 3.85 0.31
N ALA A 27 30.78 2.84 0.93
CA ALA A 27 30.74 2.62 2.39
C ALA A 27 30.01 1.30 2.70
N GLY A 28 30.75 0.20 2.71
CA GLY A 28 30.27 -1.19 2.75
C GLY A 28 29.59 -1.68 4.04
N LEU A 29 28.87 -0.83 4.79
CA LEU A 29 28.19 -1.26 6.02
C LEU A 29 26.73 -0.79 6.19
N LEU A 30 26.21 0.09 5.32
CA LEU A 30 24.84 0.63 5.41
C LEU A 30 23.85 0.02 4.40
N ARG A 31 24.20 -1.07 3.72
CA ARG A 31 23.36 -1.69 2.68
C ARG A 31 22.20 -2.56 3.22
N ARG A 32 21.89 -2.47 4.52
CA ARG A 32 21.12 -3.51 5.22
C ARG A 32 19.61 -3.25 5.35
N MET A 33 19.07 -2.08 5.00
CA MET A 33 17.63 -1.81 5.15
C MET A 33 17.10 -0.73 4.18
N GLU A 34 17.42 -0.85 2.90
CA GLU A 34 16.67 -0.09 1.90
C GLU A 34 15.26 -0.70 1.80
N MET A 35 14.27 0.12 2.14
CA MET A 35 12.86 -0.21 2.07
C MET A 35 12.27 0.72 1.02
N GLU A 36 11.60 0.15 0.02
CA GLU A 36 10.87 0.90 -0.99
C GLU A 36 9.40 1.03 -0.56
N ILE A 37 8.81 2.20 -0.78
CA ILE A 37 7.36 2.36 -0.66
C ILE A 37 6.76 2.31 -2.05
N LEU A 38 5.76 1.46 -2.22
CA LEU A 38 5.06 1.28 -3.48
C LEU A 38 3.56 1.53 -3.29
N ALA A 39 2.98 2.38 -4.13
CA ALA A 39 1.54 2.54 -4.23
C ALA A 39 0.99 1.64 -5.35
N VAL A 40 0.18 0.65 -4.99
CA VAL A 40 -0.43 -0.30 -5.93
C VAL A 40 -1.92 0.01 -6.07
N PRO A 41 -2.34 0.79 -7.08
CA PRO A 41 -3.76 1.01 -7.37
C PRO A 41 -4.41 -0.25 -7.93
N ALA A 42 -5.74 -0.30 -7.91
CA ALA A 42 -6.51 -1.44 -8.42
C ALA A 42 -6.13 -1.86 -9.86
N ALA A 43 -5.91 -0.88 -10.74
CA ALA A 43 -5.54 -1.11 -12.14
C ALA A 43 -4.18 -1.80 -12.31
N ALA A 44 -3.26 -1.67 -11.35
CA ALA A 44 -1.91 -2.25 -11.42
C ALA A 44 -1.78 -3.59 -10.67
N ARG A 45 -2.85 -4.10 -10.04
CA ARG A 45 -2.75 -5.33 -9.21
C ARG A 45 -2.26 -6.55 -9.96
N GLY A 46 -2.58 -6.67 -11.25
CA GLY A 46 -2.12 -7.78 -12.08
C GLY A 46 -0.60 -7.78 -12.28
N GLU A 47 0.00 -6.59 -12.43
CA GLU A 47 1.46 -6.43 -12.55
C GLU A 47 2.19 -6.76 -11.24
N PHE A 48 1.55 -6.47 -10.10
CA PHE A 48 2.11 -6.66 -8.76
C PHE A 48 1.48 -7.86 -8.03
N ALA A 49 1.04 -8.89 -8.74
CA ALA A 49 0.28 -10.01 -8.16
C ALA A 49 1.02 -10.69 -7.00
N ASP A 50 2.33 -10.92 -7.13
CA ASP A 50 3.16 -11.55 -6.08
C ASP A 50 3.27 -10.68 -4.81
N LEU A 51 3.33 -9.35 -4.96
CA LEU A 51 3.35 -8.42 -3.83
C LEU A 51 1.99 -8.34 -3.16
N ILE A 52 0.89 -8.38 -3.93
CA ILE A 52 -0.47 -8.42 -3.39
C ILE A 52 -0.70 -9.72 -2.62
N ASP A 53 -0.27 -10.87 -3.15
CA ASP A 53 -0.32 -12.16 -2.43
C ASP A 53 0.46 -12.10 -1.12
N SER A 54 1.71 -11.62 -1.19
CA SER A 54 2.59 -11.45 -0.03
C SER A 54 1.99 -10.52 1.02
N MET A 55 1.31 -9.46 0.59
CA MET A 55 0.61 -8.52 1.45
C MET A 55 -0.58 -9.19 2.17
N HIS A 56 -1.41 -9.98 1.48
CA HIS A 56 -2.52 -10.70 2.12
C HIS A 56 -2.03 -11.74 3.14
N ARG A 57 -0.88 -12.38 2.87
CA ARG A 57 -0.23 -13.27 3.84
C ARG A 57 0.34 -12.52 5.04
N LEU A 58 0.93 -11.33 4.82
CA LEU A 58 1.37 -10.46 5.91
C LEU A 58 0.18 -10.07 6.80
N ARG A 59 -0.95 -9.70 6.19
CA ARG A 59 -2.17 -9.36 6.91
C ARG A 59 -2.67 -10.53 7.76
N ALA A 60 -2.70 -11.76 7.21
CA ALA A 60 -3.06 -12.96 7.98
C ALA A 60 -2.18 -13.15 9.22
N ARG A 61 -0.86 -13.08 9.06
CA ARG A 61 0.08 -13.21 10.19
C ARG A 61 -0.08 -12.10 11.24
N VAL A 62 -0.31 -10.87 10.80
CA VAL A 62 -0.40 -9.73 11.72
C VAL A 62 -1.75 -9.69 12.43
N PHE A 63 -2.86 -9.77 11.69
CA PHE A 63 -4.20 -9.59 12.23
C PHE A 63 -4.73 -10.86 12.90
N GLY A 64 -4.52 -12.03 12.27
CA GLY A 64 -4.87 -13.32 12.88
C GLY A 64 -3.89 -13.68 13.98
N ASP A 65 -2.66 -14.04 13.61
CA ASP A 65 -1.76 -14.70 14.56
C ASP A 65 -1.28 -13.78 15.70
N ARG A 66 -0.84 -12.55 15.37
CA ARG A 66 -0.19 -11.66 16.34
C ARG A 66 -1.17 -10.82 17.14
N LEU A 67 -2.22 -10.31 16.50
CA LEU A 67 -3.19 -9.42 17.12
C LEU A 67 -4.44 -10.14 17.63
N ASP A 68 -4.65 -11.41 17.23
CA ASP A 68 -5.79 -12.24 17.62
C ASP A 68 -7.13 -11.52 17.33
N TRP A 69 -7.21 -10.88 16.17
CA TRP A 69 -8.43 -10.27 15.68
C TRP A 69 -9.30 -11.32 15.01
N ASP A 70 -10.61 -11.18 15.16
CA ASP A 70 -11.60 -11.99 14.46
C ASP A 70 -11.64 -11.56 12.99
N VAL A 71 -10.82 -12.21 12.15
CA VAL A 71 -10.66 -11.92 10.72
C VAL A 71 -10.80 -13.20 9.89
N ASP A 72 -11.33 -13.05 8.69
CA ASP A 72 -11.47 -14.16 7.74
C ASP A 72 -10.12 -14.46 7.08
N ILE A 73 -9.56 -15.65 7.38
CA ILE A 73 -8.34 -16.16 6.75
C ILE A 73 -8.68 -17.38 5.90
N ARG A 74 -8.27 -17.37 4.64
CA ARG A 74 -8.41 -18.50 3.70
C ARG A 74 -7.10 -18.72 2.96
N ASP A 75 -6.60 -19.95 2.94
CA ASP A 75 -5.33 -20.30 2.32
C ASP A 75 -4.17 -19.36 2.74
N ASP A 76 -4.05 -19.12 4.05
CA ASP A 76 -3.08 -18.20 4.70
C ASP A 76 -3.18 -16.73 4.26
N ARG A 77 -4.32 -16.29 3.72
CA ARG A 77 -4.54 -14.92 3.26
C ARG A 77 -5.69 -14.28 4.00
N GLU A 78 -5.48 -13.07 4.52
CA GLU A 78 -6.56 -12.24 5.05
C GLU A 78 -7.02 -11.26 3.98
N ALA A 79 -8.31 -11.29 3.69
CA ALA A 79 -8.99 -10.36 2.80
C ALA A 79 -10.42 -10.17 3.29
N ASP A 80 -10.97 -8.97 3.13
CA ASP A 80 -12.35 -8.66 3.49
C ASP A 80 -13.14 -8.12 2.29
N ALA A 81 -14.42 -7.79 2.50
CA ALA A 81 -15.27 -7.24 1.45
C ALA A 81 -14.75 -5.92 0.86
N TYR A 82 -13.99 -5.13 1.63
CA TYR A 82 -13.52 -3.82 1.20
C TYR A 82 -12.33 -3.90 0.23
N ASP A 83 -11.65 -5.05 0.15
CA ASP A 83 -10.62 -5.31 -0.85
C ASP A 83 -11.18 -5.35 -2.29
N GLN A 84 -12.50 -5.50 -2.43
CA GLN A 84 -13.25 -5.49 -3.69
C GLN A 84 -13.61 -4.07 -4.17
N PHE A 85 -13.57 -3.05 -3.30
CA PHE A 85 -13.91 -1.66 -3.67
C PHE A 85 -12.74 -0.90 -4.31
N ASN A 86 -11.92 -1.61 -5.09
CA ASN A 86 -10.76 -1.05 -5.79
C ASN A 86 -9.82 -0.18 -4.92
N PRO A 87 -9.45 -0.60 -3.68
CA PRO A 87 -8.49 0.17 -2.90
C PRO A 87 -7.14 0.35 -3.59
N THR A 88 -6.44 1.41 -3.19
CA THR A 88 -4.99 1.52 -3.37
C THR A 88 -4.30 0.96 -2.14
N TYR A 89 -3.29 0.11 -2.34
CA TYR A 89 -2.43 -0.34 -1.25
C TYR A 89 -1.13 0.45 -1.26
N ILE A 90 -0.68 0.90 -0.09
CA ILE A 90 0.69 1.37 0.10
C ILE A 90 1.46 0.24 0.77
N LEU A 91 2.52 -0.24 0.12
CA LEU A 91 3.33 -1.37 0.55
C LEU A 91 4.74 -0.88 0.89
N ALA A 92 5.30 -1.38 1.99
CA ALA A 92 6.73 -1.30 2.25
C ALA A 92 7.38 -2.61 1.81
N VAL A 93 8.24 -2.54 0.80
CA VAL A 93 8.90 -3.70 0.19
C VAL A 93 10.38 -3.66 0.51
N SER A 94 10.93 -4.77 1.01
CA SER A 94 12.37 -4.90 1.27
C SER A 94 13.16 -5.06 -0.02
N THR A 95 14.48 -4.87 0.03
CA THR A 95 15.38 -5.17 -1.09
C THR A 95 15.31 -6.63 -1.57
N THR A 96 14.79 -7.54 -0.76
CA THR A 96 14.60 -8.96 -1.14
C THR A 96 13.23 -9.22 -1.78
N GLY A 97 12.43 -8.17 -2.02
CA GLY A 97 11.08 -8.28 -2.57
C GLY A 97 10.02 -8.69 -1.55
N ALA A 98 10.34 -8.75 -0.26
CA ALA A 98 9.38 -9.14 0.77
C ALA A 98 8.55 -7.93 1.24
N VAL A 99 7.24 -8.11 1.37
CA VAL A 99 6.35 -7.08 1.93
C VAL A 99 6.51 -7.05 3.44
N ALA A 100 7.07 -5.95 3.96
CA ALA A 100 7.28 -5.69 5.38
C ALA A 100 6.21 -4.78 5.99
N GLY A 101 5.32 -4.20 5.18
CA GLY A 101 4.27 -3.34 5.67
C GLY A 101 3.20 -3.10 4.61
N CYS A 102 1.98 -2.84 5.08
CA CYS A 102 0.83 -2.58 4.23
C CYS A 102 -0.11 -1.58 4.91
N VAL A 103 -0.80 -0.80 4.10
CA VAL A 103 -2.01 -0.07 4.45
C VAL A 103 -2.92 -0.01 3.23
N ARG A 104 -4.23 -0.07 3.46
CA ARG A 104 -5.27 0.06 2.45
C ARG A 104 -5.87 1.45 2.49
N LEU A 105 -6.03 2.05 1.31
CA LEU A 105 -6.62 3.37 1.13
C LEU A 105 -7.86 3.30 0.23
N LEU A 106 -8.98 3.86 0.69
CA LEU A 106 -10.27 3.94 -0.01
C LEU A 106 -10.81 5.38 0.04
N PRO A 107 -11.41 5.92 -1.04
CA PRO A 107 -12.11 7.20 -0.96
C PRO A 107 -13.20 7.17 0.13
N ALA A 108 -13.21 8.15 1.03
CA ALA A 108 -14.13 8.14 2.17
C ALA A 108 -15.60 8.33 1.77
N THR A 109 -15.86 8.82 0.56
CA THR A 109 -17.20 8.99 -0.01
C THR A 109 -17.82 7.67 -0.49
N GLY A 110 -17.05 6.59 -0.56
CA GLY A 110 -17.52 5.25 -0.91
C GLY A 110 -17.75 4.35 0.33
N PRO A 111 -17.96 3.04 0.11
CA PRO A 111 -18.03 2.05 1.18
C PRO A 111 -16.72 2.00 1.95
N THR A 112 -16.81 2.08 3.28
CA THR A 112 -15.64 2.20 4.17
C THR A 112 -15.86 1.43 5.45
N MET A 113 -14.78 0.92 6.06
CA MET A 113 -14.88 0.18 7.31
C MET A 113 -15.44 1.05 8.44
N LEU A 114 -15.02 2.31 8.50
CA LEU A 114 -15.42 3.22 9.56
C LEU A 114 -16.91 3.54 9.49
N ALA A 115 -17.47 3.75 8.30
CA ALA A 115 -18.89 4.03 8.13
C ALA A 115 -19.74 2.77 8.31
N ASP A 116 -19.30 1.63 7.76
CA ASP A 116 -20.16 0.45 7.62
C ASP A 116 -19.92 -0.60 8.73
N THR A 117 -18.68 -0.80 9.19
CA THR A 117 -18.32 -1.79 10.23
C THR A 117 -18.22 -1.16 11.62
N PHE A 118 -17.70 0.07 11.72
CA PHE A 118 -17.44 0.73 13.00
C PHE A 118 -18.18 2.06 13.21
N PRO A 119 -19.47 2.20 12.83
CA PRO A 119 -20.19 3.47 13.00
C PRO A 119 -20.29 3.92 14.47
N GLN A 120 -20.18 2.99 15.42
CA GLN A 120 -20.14 3.28 16.86
C GLN A 120 -18.93 4.11 17.31
N LEU A 121 -17.87 4.20 16.49
CA LEU A 121 -16.72 5.07 16.76
C LEU A 121 -16.98 6.54 16.36
N LEU A 122 -18.05 6.80 15.62
CA LEU A 122 -18.44 8.13 15.14
C LEU A 122 -19.45 8.76 16.10
N SER A 123 -19.22 10.01 16.50
CA SER A 123 -20.11 10.72 17.45
C SER A 123 -21.56 10.78 16.97
N SER A 124 -21.78 10.98 15.67
CA SER A 124 -23.10 11.04 15.02
C SER A 124 -23.54 9.71 14.40
N ARG A 125 -22.78 8.62 14.60
CA ARG A 125 -22.89 7.34 13.87
C ARG A 125 -22.83 7.46 12.35
N ARG A 126 -22.41 8.61 11.83
CA ARG A 126 -22.26 8.89 10.41
C ARG A 126 -20.95 9.62 10.18
N LEU A 127 -20.29 9.30 9.08
CA LEU A 127 -19.09 9.99 8.65
C LEU A 127 -19.51 11.11 7.71
N ASP A 128 -19.15 12.35 8.02
CA ASP A 128 -19.35 13.50 7.14
C ASP A 128 -18.27 13.50 6.05
N ALA A 129 -18.33 12.47 5.18
CA ALA A 129 -17.33 12.24 4.15
C ALA A 129 -17.41 13.28 3.02
N HIS A 130 -16.25 13.62 2.45
CA HIS A 130 -16.12 14.53 1.30
C HIS A 130 -15.00 14.07 0.37
N ALA A 131 -14.96 14.62 -0.85
CA ALA A 131 -14.04 14.20 -1.90
C ALA A 131 -12.54 14.34 -1.55
N GLY A 132 -12.21 15.25 -0.62
CA GLY A 132 -10.86 15.44 -0.10
C GLY A 132 -10.44 14.50 1.04
N MET A 133 -11.26 13.50 1.39
CA MET A 133 -11.02 12.56 2.48
C MET A 133 -10.80 11.13 1.96
N VAL A 134 -9.80 10.44 2.51
CA VAL A 134 -9.50 9.02 2.24
C VAL A 134 -9.54 8.21 3.54
N GLU A 135 -10.17 7.04 3.55
CA GLU A 135 -10.07 6.08 4.65
C GLU A 135 -8.74 5.32 4.57
N SER A 136 -8.03 5.25 5.70
CA SER A 136 -6.93 4.31 5.94
C SER A 136 -7.39 3.15 6.83
N SER A 137 -7.21 1.93 6.35
CA SER A 137 -7.49 0.68 7.08
C SER A 137 -6.40 -0.36 6.85
N ARG A 138 -6.42 -1.47 7.61
CA ARG A 138 -5.46 -2.60 7.48
C ARG A 138 -3.98 -2.17 7.54
N PHE A 139 -3.67 -1.15 8.35
CA PHE A 139 -2.29 -0.78 8.61
C PHE A 139 -1.59 -1.90 9.42
N CYS A 140 -0.53 -2.46 8.84
CA CYS A 140 0.32 -3.43 9.52
C CYS A 140 1.77 -3.27 9.09
N VAL A 141 2.68 -3.59 10.01
CA VAL A 141 4.12 -3.65 9.76
C VAL A 141 4.63 -4.94 10.39
N ASP A 142 5.44 -5.67 9.64
CA ASP A 142 6.21 -6.79 10.14
C ASP A 142 7.35 -6.24 10.98
N THR A 143 7.30 -6.54 12.28
CA THR A 143 8.32 -6.10 13.24
C THR A 143 9.38 -7.17 13.48
N ALA A 144 9.22 -8.38 12.91
CA ALA A 144 10.21 -9.44 12.99
C ALA A 144 11.42 -9.18 12.08
N LEU A 145 11.27 -8.32 11.07
CA LEU A 145 12.37 -7.96 10.16
C LEU A 145 13.41 -6.99 10.74
N ASP A 146 13.27 -6.57 12.00
CA ASP A 146 14.16 -5.60 12.68
C ASP A 146 14.52 -6.06 14.11
N GLU A 147 14.64 -7.38 14.31
CA GLU A 147 15.15 -8.03 15.53
C GLU A 147 16.50 -7.40 15.96
N GLY A 148 16.44 -6.36 16.80
CA GLY A 148 17.64 -5.71 17.30
C GLY A 148 17.52 -4.27 17.83
N ARG A 149 16.36 -3.59 17.73
CA ARG A 149 16.25 -2.19 18.20
C ARG A 149 15.53 -2.03 19.54
N THR A 150 16.16 -1.19 20.36
CA THR A 150 15.82 -0.78 21.73
C THR A 150 14.35 -0.36 21.91
N LEU A 151 13.74 -0.75 23.04
CA LEU A 151 12.46 -0.23 23.52
C LEU A 151 12.41 1.31 23.40
N GLY A 152 11.48 1.84 22.61
CA GLY A 152 11.15 3.27 22.56
C GLY A 152 11.51 4.00 21.26
N VAL A 153 12.23 3.39 20.32
CA VAL A 153 12.40 3.97 18.98
C VAL A 153 11.23 3.51 18.10
N LEU A 154 10.56 4.44 17.41
CA LEU A 154 9.53 4.07 16.43
C LEU A 154 10.19 3.27 15.31
N HIS A 155 9.59 2.14 14.95
CA HIS A 155 10.11 1.29 13.88
C HIS A 155 10.23 2.10 12.59
N ARG A 156 11.41 2.09 11.97
CA ARG A 156 11.72 2.98 10.84
C ARG A 156 10.75 2.77 9.68
N THR A 157 10.36 1.52 9.41
CA THR A 157 9.35 1.19 8.38
C THR A 157 8.00 1.85 8.67
N THR A 158 7.59 1.95 9.94
CA THR A 158 6.34 2.64 10.31
C THR A 158 6.38 4.13 9.94
N LEU A 159 7.50 4.81 10.23
CA LEU A 159 7.66 6.22 9.88
C LEU A 159 7.71 6.44 8.36
N ILE A 160 8.42 5.57 7.65
CA ILE A 160 8.48 5.61 6.17
C ILE A 160 7.08 5.36 5.57
N MET A 161 6.32 4.42 6.12
CA MET A 161 4.93 4.18 5.72
C MET A 161 4.03 5.38 5.97
N PHE A 162 4.15 6.06 7.13
CA PHE A 162 3.42 7.30 7.39
C PHE A 162 3.75 8.39 6.36
N ALA A 163 5.03 8.57 6.03
CA ALA A 163 5.42 9.50 4.98
C ALA A 163 4.78 9.12 3.64
N GLY A 164 4.79 7.84 3.30
CA GLY A 164 4.20 7.34 2.06
C GLY A 164 2.70 7.56 1.96
N ILE A 165 1.95 7.35 3.06
CA ILE A 165 0.51 7.62 3.12
C ILE A 165 0.24 9.11 2.90
N ILE A 166 0.95 10.00 3.58
CA ILE A 166 0.76 11.45 3.47
C ILE A 166 1.08 11.92 2.05
N GLU A 167 2.24 11.50 1.52
CA GLU A 167 2.70 11.90 0.20
C GLU A 167 1.76 11.41 -0.90
N TRP A 168 1.31 10.16 -0.84
CA TRP A 168 0.32 9.64 -1.77
C TRP A 168 -1.02 10.39 -1.65
N SER A 169 -1.48 10.66 -0.43
CA SER A 169 -2.75 11.36 -0.20
C SER A 169 -2.74 12.75 -0.83
N MET A 170 -1.69 13.53 -0.56
CA MET A 170 -1.52 14.86 -1.16
C MET A 170 -1.44 14.81 -2.69
N ALA A 171 -0.71 13.84 -3.24
CA ALA A 171 -0.57 13.65 -4.69
C ALA A 171 -1.89 13.34 -5.40
N ASN A 172 -2.86 12.76 -4.69
CA ASN A 172 -4.17 12.38 -5.22
C ASN A 172 -5.29 13.36 -4.80
N GLY A 173 -4.94 14.52 -4.24
CA GLY A 173 -5.90 15.57 -3.88
C GLY A 173 -6.60 15.37 -2.53
N TYR A 174 -6.18 14.39 -1.73
CA TYR A 174 -6.68 14.19 -0.37
C TYR A 174 -5.89 15.04 0.61
N TYR A 175 -6.61 15.79 1.46
CA TYR A 175 -6.04 16.59 2.54
C TYR A 175 -6.43 16.05 3.93
N GLU A 176 -7.34 15.07 4.00
CA GLU A 176 -7.75 14.39 5.22
C GLU A 176 -7.69 12.87 5.07
N ILE A 177 -7.14 12.21 6.08
CA ILE A 177 -7.12 10.75 6.20
C ILE A 177 -7.95 10.36 7.41
N VAL A 178 -9.05 9.65 7.20
CA VAL A 178 -9.88 9.13 8.28
C VAL A 178 -9.49 7.69 8.61
N THR A 179 -9.47 7.32 9.88
CA THR A 179 -9.11 5.95 10.29
C THR A 179 -9.81 5.53 11.57
N ALA A 180 -10.07 4.23 11.69
CA ALA A 180 -10.38 3.56 12.94
C ALA A 180 -9.12 2.84 13.43
N THR A 181 -8.72 3.09 14.68
CA THR A 181 -7.50 2.51 15.23
C THR A 181 -7.60 2.30 16.74
N ASP A 182 -6.69 1.52 17.32
CA ASP A 182 -6.66 1.35 18.77
C ASP A 182 -5.92 2.50 19.49
N LEU A 183 -6.16 2.65 20.80
CA LEU A 183 -5.49 3.67 21.61
C LEU A 183 -3.97 3.49 21.73
N ARG A 184 -3.41 2.32 21.41
CA ARG A 184 -1.97 2.08 21.36
C ARG A 184 -1.39 2.72 20.10
N PHE A 185 -2.04 2.52 18.96
CA PHE A 185 -1.62 3.06 17.68
C PHE A 185 -1.83 4.58 17.59
N GLU A 186 -2.90 5.11 18.18
CA GLU A 186 -3.07 6.57 18.33
C GLU A 186 -1.88 7.21 19.06
N ARG A 187 -1.34 6.55 20.10
CA ARG A 187 -0.14 7.03 20.81
C ARG A 187 1.10 6.98 19.93
N ILE A 188 1.21 6.00 19.04
CA ILE A 188 2.30 5.90 18.04
C ILE A 188 2.23 7.08 17.07
N LEU A 189 1.04 7.37 16.53
CA LEU A 189 0.78 8.52 15.66
C LEU A 189 1.18 9.84 16.34
N LYS A 190 0.74 10.04 17.59
CA LYS A 190 1.10 11.22 18.38
C LYS A 190 2.62 11.33 18.62
N ARG A 191 3.30 10.22 18.93
CA ARG A 191 4.76 10.18 19.14
C ARG A 191 5.53 10.47 17.84
N ALA A 192 4.97 10.09 16.69
CA ALA A 192 5.54 10.38 15.38
C ALA A 192 5.38 11.86 14.96
N GLY A 193 4.66 12.67 15.74
CA GLY A 193 4.37 14.05 15.37
C GLY A 193 3.22 14.17 14.36
N TRP A 194 2.39 13.15 14.22
CA TRP A 194 1.23 13.13 13.34
C TRP A 194 -0.04 12.83 14.15
N PRO A 195 -0.47 13.79 15.00
CA PRO A 195 -1.60 13.57 15.89
C PRO A 195 -2.91 13.50 15.10
N MET A 196 -3.77 12.59 15.52
CA MET A 196 -5.12 12.44 15.00
C MET A 196 -6.10 13.30 15.79
N GLN A 197 -7.02 13.99 15.11
CA GLN A 197 -8.19 14.62 15.72
C GLN A 197 -9.30 13.57 15.87
N ARG A 198 -9.65 13.22 17.11
CA ARG A 198 -10.71 12.23 17.37
C ARG A 198 -12.06 12.73 16.89
N ILE A 199 -12.82 11.87 16.22
CA ILE A 199 -14.22 12.12 15.80
C ILE A 199 -15.19 11.74 16.92
N GLY A 200 -14.88 10.68 17.66
CA GLY A 200 -15.71 10.14 18.73
C GLY A 200 -14.92 9.74 19.98
N ARG A 201 -15.65 9.35 21.02
CA ARG A 201 -15.03 8.81 22.24
C ARG A 201 -14.52 7.39 21.96
N PRO A 202 -13.38 7.00 22.56
CA PRO A 202 -12.94 5.63 22.47
C PRO A 202 -13.98 4.66 23.04
N CYS A 203 -14.19 3.53 22.39
CA CYS A 203 -15.08 2.48 22.87
C CYS A 203 -14.49 1.08 22.65
N PRO A 204 -14.99 0.05 23.36
CA PRO A 204 -14.52 -1.32 23.18
C PRO A 204 -14.91 -1.88 21.80
N ILE A 205 -13.95 -2.46 21.09
CA ILE A 205 -14.15 -3.24 19.85
C ILE A 205 -13.33 -4.52 20.00
N GLY A 206 -14.02 -5.67 20.07
CA GLY A 206 -13.38 -6.95 20.40
C GLY A 206 -12.63 -6.86 21.74
N SER A 207 -11.34 -7.19 21.73
CA SER A 207 -10.44 -7.17 22.89
C SER A 207 -9.73 -5.82 23.11
N THR A 208 -10.00 -4.79 22.29
CA THR A 208 -9.25 -3.53 22.28
C THR A 208 -10.14 -2.31 22.56
N MET A 209 -9.52 -1.22 23.01
CA MET A 209 -10.14 0.11 23.01
C MET A 209 -9.81 0.83 21.70
N ALA A 210 -10.82 1.00 20.86
CA ALA A 210 -10.70 1.63 19.56
C ALA A 210 -11.20 3.08 19.59
N VAL A 211 -10.73 3.88 18.63
CA VAL A 211 -11.10 5.28 18.42
C VAL A 211 -11.05 5.59 16.93
N ALA A 212 -11.98 6.42 16.46
CA ALA A 212 -11.92 6.99 15.13
C ALA A 212 -11.40 8.44 15.16
N GLY A 213 -10.68 8.83 14.12
CA GLY A 213 -10.26 10.20 13.95
C GLY A 213 -9.70 10.51 12.58
N VAL A 214 -9.38 11.79 12.39
CA VAL A 214 -8.87 12.37 11.15
C VAL A 214 -7.43 12.80 11.34
N LEU A 215 -6.57 12.48 10.38
CA LEU A 215 -5.20 12.95 10.29
C LEU A 215 -5.04 13.90 9.09
N PRO A 216 -4.24 14.96 9.22
CA PRO A 216 -3.95 15.85 8.10
C PRO A 216 -3.02 15.18 7.07
N ALA A 217 -3.35 15.32 5.79
CA ALA A 217 -2.43 15.04 4.69
C ALA A 217 -1.89 16.37 4.14
N ASP A 218 -0.82 16.87 4.76
CA ASP A 218 -0.21 18.14 4.40
C ASP A 218 1.33 18.11 4.47
N ALA A 219 1.96 19.11 3.87
CA ALA A 219 3.41 19.23 3.82
C ALA A 219 4.04 19.35 5.23
N ALA A 220 3.35 20.00 6.17
CA ALA A 220 3.84 20.18 7.54
C ALA A 220 3.95 18.82 8.26
N SER A 221 2.95 17.96 8.09
CA SER A 221 2.88 16.62 8.65
C SER A 221 3.91 15.71 8.00
N LEU A 222 4.04 15.77 6.67
CA LEU A 222 5.08 15.04 5.94
C LEU A 222 6.48 15.42 6.42
N ASN A 223 6.75 16.72 6.62
CA ASN A 223 8.04 17.20 7.10
C ASN A 223 8.34 16.71 8.53
N ARG A 224 7.37 16.77 9.45
CA ARG A 224 7.55 16.24 10.82
C ARG A 224 7.91 14.74 10.80
N ILE A 225 7.21 13.96 9.98
CA ILE A 225 7.47 12.52 9.84
C ILE A 225 8.84 12.25 9.23
N ARG A 226 9.23 12.99 8.17
CA ARG A 226 10.54 12.86 7.54
C ARG A 226 11.67 13.18 8.52
N THR A 227 11.54 14.25 9.32
CA THR A 227 12.53 14.57 10.36
C THR A 227 12.63 13.46 11.41
N ALA A 228 11.50 12.86 11.81
CA ALA A 228 11.51 11.73 12.76
C ALA A 228 12.13 10.46 12.15
N ALA A 229 11.92 10.21 10.86
CA ALA A 229 12.46 9.04 10.15
C ALA A 229 13.97 9.16 9.85
N PHE A 230 14.48 10.39 9.72
CA PHE A 230 15.86 10.69 9.33
C PHE A 230 16.48 11.80 10.19
N PRO A 231 16.87 11.53 11.45
CA PRO A 231 17.36 12.56 12.39
C PRO A 231 18.73 13.16 12.04
N GLN A 232 19.48 12.59 11.08
CA GLN A 232 20.89 12.87 10.82
C GLN A 232 21.15 13.14 9.33
N GLY A 233 20.61 14.22 8.75
CA GLY A 233 21.09 14.81 7.49
C GLY A 233 21.17 13.93 6.21
N HIS A 234 20.79 12.65 6.28
CA HIS A 234 20.75 11.76 5.14
C HIS A 234 19.55 12.19 4.28
N ALA A 235 19.85 13.03 3.29
CA ALA A 235 18.91 13.39 2.24
C ALA A 235 18.30 12.10 1.69
N CYS A 236 17.00 11.93 1.92
CA CYS A 236 16.30 10.81 1.37
C CYS A 236 16.18 11.04 -0.14
N ALA A 237 16.91 10.27 -0.93
CA ALA A 237 16.52 10.00 -2.30
C ALA A 237 15.30 9.06 -2.29
N THR A 238 14.22 9.46 -1.60
CA THR A 238 12.89 8.98 -2.00
C THR A 238 12.72 9.57 -3.37
N THR A 239 12.87 8.76 -4.42
CA THR A 239 12.11 9.00 -5.64
C THR A 239 10.69 9.26 -5.17
N PRO A 240 10.13 10.45 -5.40
CA PRO A 240 8.78 10.75 -4.96
C PRO A 240 7.88 9.59 -5.36
N LEU A 241 6.97 9.15 -4.50
CA LEU A 241 6.01 8.09 -4.86
C LEU A 241 5.29 8.43 -6.18
N LEU A 242 5.15 9.74 -6.41
CA LEU A 242 4.68 10.36 -7.63
C LEU A 242 5.46 9.94 -8.89
N GLU A 243 6.77 9.76 -8.85
CA GLU A 243 7.57 9.35 -10.02
C GLU A 243 7.44 7.87 -10.32
N ALA A 244 7.42 7.00 -9.30
CA ALA A 244 7.21 5.56 -9.50
C ALA A 244 5.79 5.27 -10.01
N ALA A 245 4.76 5.89 -9.41
CA ALA A 245 3.38 5.76 -9.86
C ALA A 245 3.15 6.38 -11.25
N ARG A 246 3.78 7.52 -11.58
CA ARG A 246 3.71 8.10 -12.93
C ARG A 246 4.42 7.25 -13.98
N ARG A 247 5.55 6.62 -13.64
CA ARG A 247 6.28 5.73 -14.56
C ARG A 247 5.47 4.46 -14.88
N LEU A 248 4.79 3.90 -13.89
CA LEU A 248 3.92 2.73 -14.05
C LEU A 248 2.61 3.07 -14.80
N ALA A 249 2.00 4.23 -14.50
CA ALA A 249 0.84 4.71 -15.24
C ALA A 249 1.19 5.04 -16.71
N ALA A 250 2.37 5.61 -16.98
CA ALA A 250 2.82 5.92 -18.33
C ALA A 250 3.16 4.66 -19.16
N SER A 251 3.78 3.62 -18.56
CA SER A 251 4.07 2.38 -19.29
C SER A 251 2.81 1.59 -19.67
N SER A 252 1.78 1.62 -18.82
CA SER A 252 0.48 0.98 -19.11
C SER A 252 -0.30 1.68 -20.22
N ALA A 253 -0.16 3.01 -20.37
CA ALA A 253 -0.80 3.80 -21.42
C ALA A 253 -0.17 3.57 -22.81
N ASP A 254 1.16 3.38 -22.87
CA ASP A 254 1.87 3.04 -24.11
C ASP A 254 1.55 1.62 -24.60
N CYS A 255 1.36 0.67 -23.67
CA CYS A 255 0.99 -0.70 -24.03
C CYS A 255 -0.42 -0.75 -24.68
N ALA A 256 -1.36 0.05 -24.17
CA ALA A 256 -2.73 0.15 -24.71
C ALA A 256 -2.81 0.78 -26.11
N GLN A 257 -1.82 1.56 -26.55
CA GLN A 257 -1.81 2.21 -27.86
C GLN A 257 -1.13 1.38 -28.96
N SER A 258 -0.45 0.28 -28.60
CA SER A 258 0.21 -0.64 -29.54
C SER A 258 -0.66 -1.81 -30.00
N ALA A 259 -1.85 -1.98 -29.44
CA ALA A 259 -2.82 -2.99 -29.88
C ALA A 259 -3.56 -2.48 -31.12
N THR A 260 -2.96 -2.66 -32.29
CA THR A 260 -3.67 -2.52 -33.57
C THR A 260 -4.76 -3.60 -33.64
N PRO A 261 -6.03 -3.26 -33.91
CA PRO A 261 -7.06 -4.28 -34.07
C PRO A 261 -6.72 -5.17 -35.27
N PRO A 262 -6.99 -6.49 -35.22
CA PRO A 262 -6.78 -7.35 -36.38
C PRO A 262 -7.72 -6.90 -37.50
N ALA A 263 -7.17 -6.81 -38.71
CA ALA A 263 -7.90 -6.46 -39.91
C ALA A 263 -9.10 -7.40 -40.13
N GLU A 264 -10.28 -6.80 -40.31
CA GLU A 264 -11.48 -7.50 -40.78
C GLU A 264 -11.19 -8.10 -42.16
N ASN A 265 -11.15 -9.43 -42.24
CA ASN A 265 -11.12 -10.13 -43.52
C ASN A 265 -12.51 -10.06 -44.14
N ASP A 266 -12.59 -9.22 -45.17
CA ASP A 266 -13.58 -9.16 -46.21
C ASP A 266 -13.96 -10.57 -46.72
N THR A 267 -15.23 -10.93 -46.54
CA THR A 267 -15.85 -12.10 -47.19
C THR A 267 -17.03 -11.61 -48.02
N GLY A 268 -16.71 -11.18 -49.25
CA GLY A 268 -17.65 -11.04 -50.36
C GLY A 268 -18.16 -12.40 -50.88
N PRO A 269 -19.14 -12.39 -51.79
CA PRO A 269 -20.39 -13.13 -51.62
C PRO A 269 -20.39 -14.52 -52.24
N HIS A 270 -21.10 -15.46 -51.62
CA HIS A 270 -21.43 -16.74 -52.22
C HIS A 270 -22.84 -16.69 -52.82
N GLU A 271 -22.91 -16.66 -54.16
CA GLU A 271 -24.11 -16.95 -54.93
C GLU A 271 -24.62 -18.36 -54.59
N GLY A 272 -25.90 -18.48 -54.26
CA GLY A 272 -26.62 -19.74 -54.18
C GLY A 272 -27.50 -19.92 -55.43
N PRO A 273 -27.65 -21.14 -55.96
CA PRO A 273 -28.53 -21.37 -57.09
C PRO A 273 -29.99 -21.40 -56.66
N ASP A 274 -30.84 -20.87 -57.53
CA ASP A 274 -32.29 -21.01 -57.52
C ASP A 274 -32.71 -22.48 -57.42
N ASP A 275 -33.67 -22.77 -56.53
CA ASP A 275 -34.67 -23.80 -56.77
C ASP A 275 -35.98 -23.44 -56.04
N ASN A 276 -37.01 -23.23 -56.90
CA ASN A 276 -38.46 -23.12 -56.68
C ASN A 276 -39.10 -21.75 -56.40
#